data_AF-A0A929F6A3-F1
#
_entry.id   AF-A0A929F6A3-F1
#
_cell.length_a   1.000
_cell.length_b   1.000
_cell.length_c   1.000
_cell.angle_alpha   90.00
_cell.angle_beta   90.00
_cell.angle_gamma   90.00
#
_symmetry.space_group_name_H-M   'P 1'
#
loop_
_entity.id
_entity.type
_entity.pdbx_description
1 polymer ?
#
loop_
_entity_poly.entity_id
_entity_poly.type
_entity_poly.pdbx_seq_one_letter_code
_entity_poly.pdbx_strand_id
1 'polypeptide(L)' 'HYLERTAPWVERIGFSHIEDMIVKDEVKRKHYAKRFLEAQKISQVDPWKERSTNGVAAHEFASIKVVTA' A
#
# COMPACT_ATOMS: atom_id res chain seq x y z
N HIS A 1 -0.85 15.35 5.19
CA HIS A 1 -0.99 14.57 6.44
C HIS A 1 -0.32 13.21 6.22
N TYR A 2 0.66 12.82 7.05
CA TYR A 2 1.29 11.49 6.97
C TYR A 2 0.39 10.45 7.65
N LEU A 3 0.32 9.23 7.08
CA LEU A 3 -0.56 8.12 7.52
C LEU A 3 -2.07 8.44 7.52
N GLU A 4 -2.50 9.34 6.65
CA GLU A 4 -3.92 9.61 6.44
C GLU A 4 -4.60 8.40 5.78
N ARG A 5 -5.76 8.00 6.29
CA ARG A 5 -6.57 6.94 5.69
C ARG A 5 -7.28 7.45 4.44
N THR A 6 -7.60 6.54 3.53
CA THR A 6 -8.20 6.87 2.23
C THR A 6 -9.47 7.69 2.35
N ALA A 7 -10.40 7.35 3.25
CA ALA A 7 -11.67 8.07 3.39
C ALA A 7 -11.46 9.56 3.80
N PRO A 8 -10.76 9.89 4.91
CA PRO A 8 -10.43 11.28 5.23
C PRO A 8 -9.65 12.01 4.13
N TRP A 9 -8.74 11.31 3.45
CA TRP A 9 -7.99 11.89 2.32
C TRP A 9 -8.93 12.28 1.17
N VAL A 10 -9.89 11.41 0.81
CA VAL A 10 -10.90 11.71 -0.23
C VAL A 10 -11.78 12.86 0.19
N GLU A 11 -12.21 12.94 1.45
CA GLU A 11 -13.02 14.05 1.97
C GLU A 11 -12.27 15.38 1.89
N ARG A 12 -10.97 15.38 2.22
CA ARG A 12 -10.13 16.58 2.17
C ARG A 12 -9.81 17.03 0.75
N ILE A 13 -9.58 16.11 -0.16
CA ILE A 13 -9.23 16.41 -1.56
C ILE A 13 -10.48 16.71 -2.40
N GLY A 14 -11.59 16.05 -2.09
CA GLY A 14 -12.83 16.09 -2.86
C GLY A 14 -12.86 15.05 -3.98
N PHE A 15 -13.94 14.27 -4.05
CA PHE A 15 -14.10 13.22 -5.04
C PHE A 15 -14.07 13.75 -6.49
N SER A 16 -14.74 14.88 -6.76
CA SER A 16 -14.77 15.48 -8.10
C SER A 16 -13.38 15.85 -8.62
N HIS A 17 -12.49 16.33 -7.74
CA HIS A 17 -11.11 16.65 -8.12
C HIS A 17 -10.34 15.39 -8.54
N ILE A 18 -10.55 14.29 -7.83
CA ILE A 18 -9.94 12.98 -8.15
C ILE A 18 -10.47 12.48 -9.51
N GLU A 19 -11.77 12.58 -9.74
CA GLU A 19 -12.41 12.19 -11.00
C GLU A 19 -11.87 13.01 -12.18
N ASP A 20 -11.73 14.33 -12.03
CA ASP A 20 -11.21 15.21 -13.07
C ASP A 20 -9.77 14.84 -13.45
N MET A 21 -8.93 14.55 -12.45
CA MET A 21 -7.52 14.19 -12.67
C MET A 21 -7.31 12.80 -13.27
N ILE A 22 -8.13 11.81 -12.90
CA ILE A 22 -7.90 10.40 -13.27
C ILE A 22 -8.80 9.96 -14.41
N VAL A 23 -10.09 10.33 -14.39
CA VAL A 23 -11.09 9.83 -15.34
C VAL A 23 -11.22 10.75 -16.54
N LYS A 24 -11.34 12.07 -16.31
CA LYS A 24 -11.61 13.03 -17.39
C LYS A 24 -10.37 13.41 -18.20
N ASP A 25 -9.19 13.37 -17.58
CA ASP A 25 -7.92 13.63 -18.26
C ASP A 25 -7.25 12.33 -18.73
N GLU A 26 -7.53 11.94 -19.97
CA GLU A 26 -6.95 10.72 -20.57
C GLU A 26 -5.42 10.78 -20.68
N VAL A 27 -4.86 11.94 -21.00
CA VAL A 27 -3.41 12.11 -21.18
C VAL A 27 -2.69 11.88 -19.85
N LYS A 28 -3.18 12.50 -18.76
CA LYS A 28 -2.65 12.26 -17.42
C LYS A 28 -2.85 10.82 -16.96
N ARG A 29 -4.02 10.23 -17.20
CA ARG A 29 -4.27 8.81 -16.85
C ARG A 29 -3.23 7.88 -17.48
N LYS A 30 -2.96 8.03 -18.78
CA LYS A 30 -1.95 7.24 -19.49
C LYS A 30 -0.54 7.51 -18.95
N HIS A 31 -0.22 8.75 -18.62
CA HIS A 31 1.06 9.12 -18.02
C HIS A 31 1.28 8.43 -16.66
N TYR A 32 0.29 8.48 -15.76
CA TYR A 32 0.39 7.84 -14.45
C TYR A 32 0.45 6.31 -14.55
N ALA A 33 -0.32 5.70 -15.46
CA ALA A 33 -0.26 4.27 -15.71
C ALA A 33 1.13 3.81 -16.19
N LYS A 34 1.75 4.55 -17.11
CA LYS A 34 3.12 4.27 -17.57
C LYS A 34 4.13 4.31 -16.41
N ARG A 35 4.07 5.37 -15.59
CA ARG A 35 4.97 5.52 -14.42
C ARG A 35 4.76 4.40 -13.40
N PHE A 36 3.51 4.00 -13.17
CA PHE A 36 3.21 2.88 -12.29
C PHE A 36 3.86 1.60 -12.80
N LEU A 37 3.72 1.28 -14.09
CA LEU A 37 4.36 0.10 -14.70
C LEU A 37 5.88 0.16 -14.61
N GLU A 38 6.49 1.34 -14.80
CA GLU A 38 7.94 1.53 -14.63
C GLU A 38 8.38 1.26 -13.18
N ALA A 39 7.66 1.79 -12.19
CA ALA A 39 7.95 1.56 -10.77
C ALA A 39 7.80 0.08 -10.38
N GLN A 40 6.79 -0.60 -10.92
CA GLN A 40 6.56 -2.02 -10.68
C GLN A 40 7.76 -2.88 -11.10
N LYS A 41 8.47 -2.54 -12.19
CA LYS A 41 9.66 -3.31 -12.63
C LYS A 41 10.75 -3.42 -11.58
N ILE A 42 10.87 -2.42 -10.69
CA ILE A 42 11.90 -2.36 -9.66
C ILE A 42 11.37 -2.89 -8.32
N SER A 43 10.06 -2.73 -8.06
CA SER A 43 9.39 -3.20 -6.85
C SER A 43 9.08 -4.71 -6.87
N GLN A 44 10.11 -5.52 -7.09
CA GLN A 44 10.00 -6.99 -7.17
C GLN A 44 10.41 -7.71 -5.86
N VAL A 45 11.06 -6.98 -4.97
CA VAL A 45 11.48 -7.52 -3.67
C VAL A 45 10.32 -7.37 -2.70
N ASP A 46 9.78 -8.51 -2.25
CA ASP A 46 8.81 -8.53 -1.16
C ASP A 46 9.48 -8.00 0.13
N PRO A 47 9.05 -6.85 0.67
CA PRO A 47 9.63 -6.27 1.87
C PRO A 47 9.40 -7.13 3.11
N TRP A 48 8.48 -8.10 3.06
CA TRP A 48 8.15 -8.99 4.17
C TRP A 48 8.77 -10.37 4.07
N LYS A 49 9.44 -10.72 2.97
CA LYS A 49 9.98 -12.07 2.71
C LYS A 49 10.83 -12.61 3.86
N GLU A 50 11.66 -11.75 4.44
CA GLU A 50 12.51 -12.09 5.59
C GLU A 50 11.69 -12.55 6.80
N ARG A 51 10.63 -11.80 7.12
CA ARG A 51 9.77 -12.10 8.28
C ARG A 51 8.78 -13.24 8.01
N SER A 52 8.25 -13.33 6.79
CA SER A 52 7.22 -14.32 6.44
C SER A 52 7.78 -15.70 6.13
N THR A 53 8.76 -15.79 5.22
CA THR A 53 9.26 -17.06 4.70
C THR A 53 10.61 -17.44 5.32
N ASN A 54 11.49 -16.46 5.53
CA ASN A 54 12.83 -16.74 6.07
C ASN A 54 12.85 -16.84 7.60
N GLY A 55 11.70 -16.68 8.27
CA GLY A 55 11.54 -16.89 9.71
C GLY A 55 12.21 -15.84 10.59
N VAL A 56 12.57 -14.68 10.04
CA VAL A 56 13.05 -13.55 10.85
C VAL A 56 11.96 -13.17 11.85
N ALA A 57 12.34 -13.14 13.14
CA ALA A 57 11.44 -12.85 14.24
C ALA A 57 10.26 -13.83 14.40
N ALA A 58 10.39 -15.10 14.00
CA ALA A 58 9.35 -16.12 14.16
C ALA A 58 8.82 -16.26 15.62
N HIS A 59 9.62 -15.91 16.61
CA HIS A 59 9.22 -15.88 18.02
C HIS A 59 8.08 -14.88 18.32
N GLU A 60 7.91 -13.81 17.53
CA GLU A 60 6.79 -12.84 17.65
C GLU A 60 5.44 -13.51 17.39
N PHE A 61 5.42 -14.63 16.66
CA PHE A 61 4.21 -15.37 16.27
C PHE A 61 4.03 -16.67 17.05
N ALA A 62 4.89 -16.95 18.03
CA ALA A 62 4.76 -18.12 18.88
C ALA A 62 3.49 -18.02 19.74
N SER A 63 2.79 -19.14 19.92
CA SER A 63 1.61 -19.18 20.78
C SER A 63 1.97 -18.84 22.23
N ILE A 64 1.16 -17.99 22.85
CA ILE A 64 1.32 -17.67 24.27
C ILE A 64 0.94 -18.90 25.08
N LYS A 65 1.83 -19.32 26.00
CA LYS A 65 1.52 -20.42 26.92
C LYS A 65 0.42 -19.97 27.88
N VAL A 66 -0.75 -20.60 27.77
CA VAL A 66 -1.81 -20.46 28.77
C VAL A 66 -1.40 -21.25 29.99
N VAL A 67 -1.10 -20.58 31.10
CA VAL A 67 -0.88 -21.22 32.39
C VAL A 67 -2.24 -21.33 33.08
N THR A 68 -2.76 -22.54 33.23
CA THR A 68 -3.93 -22.82 34.07
C THR A 68 -3.51 -22.72 35.53
N ALA A 69 -4.27 -21.93 36.30
CA ALA A 69 -4.10 -21.75 37.74
C ALA A 69 -4.45 -23.02 38.52
#